data_AF-A0A3A4UJR0-F1
#
_entry.id   AF-A0A3A4UJR0-F1
#
_cell.length_a   1.000
_cell.length_b   1.000
_cell.length_c   1.000
_cell.angle_alpha   90.00
_cell.angle_beta   90.00
_cell.angle_gamma   90.00
#
_symmetry.space_group_name_H-M   'P 1'
#
loop_
_entity.id
_entity.type
_entity.pdbx_description
1 polymer ?
#
loop_
_entity_poly.entity_id
_entity_poly.type
_entity_poly.pdbx_seq_one_letter_code
_entity_poly.pdbx_strand_id
1 'polypeptide(L)'
;MALGDLFKKKQQIIPPQPDIAPMTSGPADIPLTQVTSMQAQGLSSNQIIQTLQRQGYPPQSIYDALAQAEAKKSIEPMNIPGETAPAQETRMDAPAQKHPESEVLVEQIIEEKWHELQKDLGKMNEFKELLTSRVDKLEQSVTDLKTDLDGLHKAIVSRIGEYDKTLLDVGTEIKAMEKVFTKVLPDLTSSVQELSRVTNKMKGK
;
A
#
# COMPACT_ATOMS: atom_id res chain seq x y z
N MET A 1 37.75 -44.66 -0.12
CA MET A 1 38.44 -44.80 1.19
C MET A 1 39.74 -44.04 1.07
N ALA A 2 40.17 -43.13 1.93
CA ALA A 2 39.71 -42.54 3.19
C ALA A 2 40.41 -41.15 3.25
N LEU A 3 39.74 -40.05 3.62
CA LEU A 3 39.70 -39.49 4.99
C LEU A 3 40.98 -39.68 5.81
N GLY A 4 41.66 -38.56 6.10
CA GLY A 4 42.63 -38.46 7.19
C GLY A 4 43.90 -37.70 6.81
N ASP A 5 44.24 -36.68 7.58
CA ASP A 5 45.56 -36.03 7.63
C ASP A 5 45.92 -35.01 6.54
N LEU A 6 45.39 -33.79 6.67
CA LEU A 6 46.17 -32.60 6.28
C LEU A 6 45.70 -31.33 7.00
N PHE A 7 45.63 -31.38 8.34
CA PHE A 7 45.38 -30.19 9.17
C PHE A 7 46.64 -29.83 9.97
N LYS A 8 47.64 -29.25 9.30
CA LYS A 8 48.68 -28.46 9.97
C LYS A 8 49.40 -27.49 9.01
N LYS A 9 49.17 -26.21 9.26
CA LYS A 9 50.16 -25.13 9.23
C LYS A 9 50.57 -24.57 7.86
N LYS A 10 49.92 -23.48 7.45
CA LYS A 10 50.62 -22.31 6.89
C LYS A 10 49.90 -21.01 7.27
N GLN A 11 50.58 -20.21 8.09
CA GLN A 11 50.27 -18.82 8.39
C GLN A 11 50.51 -17.97 7.13
N GLN A 12 49.63 -17.01 6.85
CA GLN A 12 49.95 -15.85 6.01
C GLN A 12 49.20 -14.59 6.49
N ILE A 13 49.91 -13.81 7.31
CA ILE A 13 50.01 -12.33 7.39
C ILE A 13 48.82 -11.47 6.91
N ILE A 14 48.16 -10.76 7.84
CA ILE A 14 47.22 -9.63 7.59
C ILE A 14 47.64 -8.47 8.53
N PRO A 15 47.73 -7.20 8.07
CA PRO A 15 48.23 -6.04 8.84
C PRO A 15 47.31 -5.63 10.01
N PRO A 16 47.81 -4.83 10.99
CA PRO A 16 47.08 -4.58 12.24
C PRO A 16 45.85 -3.69 11.99
N GLN A 17 44.67 -4.26 12.21
CA GLN A 17 43.44 -3.48 12.37
C GLN A 17 43.43 -2.84 13.78
N PRO A 18 42.93 -1.61 13.91
CA PRO A 18 42.85 -0.92 15.19
C PRO A 18 41.95 -1.70 16.15
N ASP A 19 42.37 -1.77 17.41
CA ASP A 19 41.76 -2.51 18.51
C ASP A 19 40.22 -2.41 18.52
N ILE A 20 39.55 -3.45 18.01
CA ILE A 20 38.17 -3.74 18.41
C ILE A 20 38.27 -4.50 19.72
N ALA A 21 38.14 -3.74 20.81
CA ALA A 21 37.99 -4.28 22.16
C ALA A 21 36.93 -5.40 22.17
N PRO A 22 37.09 -6.43 23.02
CA PRO A 22 36.14 -7.53 23.11
C PRO A 22 34.83 -6.96 23.64
N MET A 23 33.85 -6.76 22.76
CA MET A 23 32.49 -6.43 23.18
C MET A 23 31.88 -7.68 23.78
N THR A 24 32.01 -7.73 25.10
CA THR A 24 31.40 -8.65 26.03
C THR A 24 29.92 -8.82 25.73
N SER A 25 29.52 -10.08 25.59
CA SER A 25 28.17 -10.57 25.76
C SER A 25 27.53 -10.01 27.04
N GLY A 26 26.58 -9.10 26.88
CA GLY A 26 25.55 -8.76 27.86
C GLY A 26 24.18 -8.84 27.16
N PRO A 27 23.08 -9.16 27.87
CA PRO A 27 21.74 -9.08 27.29
C PRO A 27 21.57 -7.70 26.67
N ALA A 28 20.95 -7.63 25.49
CA ALA A 28 20.62 -6.37 24.83
C ALA A 28 19.54 -5.65 25.63
N ASP A 29 19.91 -5.12 26.79
CA ASP A 29 19.10 -4.26 27.62
C ASP A 29 18.95 -2.96 26.86
N ILE A 30 17.72 -2.66 26.45
CA ILE A 30 17.42 -1.39 25.82
C ILE A 30 17.82 -0.29 26.79
N PRO A 31 18.58 0.73 26.34
CA PRO A 31 18.89 1.85 27.19
C PRO A 31 17.59 2.50 27.64
N LEU A 32 17.31 2.42 28.94
CA LEU A 32 16.15 3.06 29.56
C LEU A 32 16.07 4.55 29.16
N THR A 33 17.22 5.19 29.02
CA THR A 33 17.39 6.56 28.51
C THR A 33 16.75 6.78 27.13
N GLN A 34 16.85 5.80 26.23
CA GLN A 34 16.28 5.90 24.89
C GLN A 34 14.75 5.88 24.94
N VAL A 35 14.16 4.99 25.75
CA VAL A 35 12.71 4.93 25.96
C VAL A 35 12.19 6.22 26.60
N THR A 36 12.84 6.69 27.67
CA THR A 36 12.46 7.95 28.34
C THR A 36 12.59 9.15 27.40
N SER A 37 13.60 9.19 26.52
CA SER A 37 13.76 10.27 25.54
C SER A 37 12.64 10.29 24.50
N MET A 38 12.20 9.12 24.02
CA MET A 38 11.11 9.01 23.05
C MET A 38 9.77 9.35 23.70
N GLN A 39 9.57 8.96 24.96
CA GLN A 39 8.40 9.37 25.74
C GLN A 39 8.37 10.89 25.97
N ALA A 40 9.53 11.51 26.25
CA ALA A 40 9.64 12.97 26.39
C ALA A 40 9.36 13.71 25.07
N GLN A 41 9.62 13.08 23.93
CA GLN A 41 9.23 13.57 22.59
C GLN A 41 7.73 13.41 22.30
N GLY A 42 6.94 12.84 23.22
CA GLY A 42 5.51 12.63 23.06
C GLY A 42 5.13 11.42 22.20
N LEU A 43 6.08 10.54 21.88
CA LEU A 43 5.79 9.29 21.18
C LEU A 43 4.97 8.34 22.08
N SER A 44 3.96 7.70 21.52
CA SER A 44 3.18 6.70 22.25
C SER A 44 3.99 5.42 22.45
N SER A 45 3.72 4.66 23.52
CA SER A 45 4.41 3.39 23.81
C SER A 45 4.37 2.42 22.63
N ASN A 46 3.28 2.38 21.85
CA ASN A 46 3.17 1.58 20.62
C ASN A 46 4.14 2.03 19.51
N GLN A 47 4.33 3.34 19.33
CA GLN A 47 5.29 3.87 18.35
C GLN A 47 6.74 3.61 18.78
N ILE A 48 7.00 3.67 20.10
CA ILE A 48 8.29 3.33 20.68
C ILE A 48 8.61 1.85 20.44
N ILE A 49 7.62 0.96 20.65
CA ILE A 49 7.76 -0.48 20.38
C ILE A 49 8.12 -0.73 18.92
N GLN A 50 7.39 -0.14 17.96
CA GLN A 50 7.67 -0.32 16.54
C GLN A 50 9.05 0.22 16.15
N THR A 51 9.46 1.34 16.74
CA THR A 51 10.75 1.97 16.47
C THR A 51 11.92 1.15 17.01
N LEU A 52 11.79 0.60 18.22
CA LEU A 52 12.80 -0.26 18.85
C LEU A 52 12.84 -1.66 18.23
N GLN A 53 11.70 -2.20 17.82
CA GLN A 53 11.64 -3.46 17.07
C GLN A 53 12.35 -3.33 15.72
N ARG A 54 12.20 -2.19 15.02
CA ARG A 54 12.93 -1.90 13.78
C ARG A 54 14.44 -1.75 13.99
N GLN A 55 14.86 -1.37 15.21
CA GLN A 55 16.27 -1.31 15.61
C GLN A 55 16.82 -2.69 16.05
N GLY A 56 15.99 -3.74 16.01
CA GLY A 56 16.40 -5.11 16.27
C GLY A 56 16.34 -5.53 17.74
N TYR A 57 15.73 -4.72 18.62
CA TYR A 57 15.61 -5.08 20.02
C TYR A 57 14.53 -6.14 20.27
N PRO A 58 14.75 -7.09 21.20
CA PRO A 58 13.80 -8.14 21.49
C PRO A 58 12.56 -7.61 22.23
N PRO A 59 11.33 -8.06 21.88
CA PRO A 59 10.09 -7.51 22.43
C PRO A 59 10.05 -7.45 23.97
N GLN A 60 10.54 -8.49 24.65
CA GLN A 60 10.53 -8.54 26.12
C GLN A 60 11.33 -7.41 26.77
N SER A 61 12.51 -7.07 26.23
CA SER A 61 13.32 -5.96 26.73
C SER A 61 12.63 -4.60 26.52
N ILE A 62 11.83 -4.47 25.46
CA ILE A 62 11.06 -3.25 25.16
C ILE A 62 10.00 -3.03 26.22
N TYR A 63 9.24 -4.08 26.55
CA TYR A 63 8.19 -4.00 27.56
C TYR A 63 8.76 -3.71 28.95
N ASP A 64 9.86 -4.36 29.33
CA ASP A 64 10.50 -4.11 30.62
C ASP A 64 11.06 -2.68 30.73
N ALA A 65 11.75 -2.19 29.69
CA ALA A 65 12.26 -0.83 29.66
C ALA A 65 11.14 0.24 29.67
N LEU A 66 10.01 -0.03 29.01
CA LEU A 66 8.83 0.85 29.05
C LEU A 66 8.21 0.91 30.45
N ALA A 67 8.02 -0.24 31.09
CA ALA A 67 7.48 -0.32 32.44
C ALA A 67 8.41 0.39 33.45
N GLN A 68 9.72 0.21 33.32
CA GLN A 68 10.71 0.89 34.15
C GLN A 68 10.76 2.40 33.92
N ALA A 69 10.61 2.86 32.68
CA ALA A 69 10.62 4.29 32.35
C ALA A 69 9.40 5.01 32.94
N GLU A 70 8.23 4.38 32.86
CA GLU A 70 6.98 4.89 33.41
C GLU A 70 6.99 4.90 34.94
N ALA A 71 7.52 3.84 35.55
CA ALA A 71 7.73 3.78 37.00
C ALA A 71 8.65 4.92 37.48
N LYS A 72 9.76 5.20 36.77
CA LYS A 72 10.66 6.31 37.12
C LYS A 72 10.03 7.68 36.95
N LYS A 73 9.23 7.91 35.90
CA LYS A 73 8.50 9.16 35.69
C LYS A 73 7.48 9.41 36.80
N SER A 74 6.85 8.34 37.31
CA SER A 74 5.93 8.43 38.45
C SER A 74 6.64 8.78 39.78
N ILE A 75 7.97 8.61 39.83
CA ILE A 75 8.82 8.86 41.00
C ILE A 75 9.67 10.14 40.79
N GLU A 76 9.37 10.98 39.79
CA GLU A 76 10.04 12.28 39.71
C GLU A 76 9.77 13.08 41.00
N PRO A 77 10.83 13.56 41.68
CA PRO A 77 10.72 14.16 42.99
C PRO A 77 10.05 15.53 42.85
N MET A 78 8.76 15.58 43.20
CA MET A 78 8.16 16.85 43.59
C MET A 78 8.96 17.36 44.78
N ASN A 79 9.70 18.44 44.55
CA ASN A 79 10.50 19.14 45.55
C ASN A 79 9.57 19.67 46.66
N ILE A 80 9.42 18.91 47.74
CA ILE A 80 8.76 19.36 48.96
C ILE A 80 9.88 19.76 49.95
N PRO A 81 10.05 21.06 50.27
CA PRO A 81 11.00 21.46 51.29
C PRO A 81 10.41 21.19 52.68
N GLY A 82 11.10 20.35 53.45
CA GLY A 82 10.94 20.22 54.90
C GLY A 82 10.04 19.06 55.34
N GLU A 83 10.63 17.96 55.80
CA GLU A 83 10.75 17.67 57.23
C GLU A 83 11.66 16.45 57.46
N THR A 84 12.18 16.39 58.67
CA THR A 84 13.32 15.61 59.17
C THR A 84 13.12 14.08 59.20
N ALA A 85 14.17 13.34 58.78
CA ALA A 85 14.82 12.12 59.35
C ALA A 85 13.99 11.12 60.21
N PRO A 86 14.30 9.79 60.21
CA PRO A 86 15.67 9.26 60.18
C PRO A 86 15.93 8.02 59.30
N ALA A 87 17.22 7.80 59.06
CA ALA A 87 17.77 6.56 58.54
C ALA A 87 17.42 5.38 59.47
N GLN A 88 16.88 4.31 58.88
CA GLN A 88 16.90 2.97 59.43
C GLN A 88 17.40 2.00 58.35
N GLU A 89 18.66 1.59 58.50
CA GLU A 89 19.08 0.25 58.09
C GLU A 89 18.20 -0.75 58.86
N THR A 90 17.23 -1.33 58.17
CA THR A 90 16.61 -2.58 58.59
C THR A 90 16.58 -3.50 57.38
N ARG A 91 17.61 -4.33 57.26
CA ARG A 91 17.47 -5.64 56.60
C ARG A 91 16.50 -6.45 57.47
N MET A 92 15.28 -6.62 57.01
CA MET A 92 14.40 -7.70 57.46
C MET A 92 13.38 -8.00 56.36
N ASP A 93 13.29 -9.28 56.05
CA ASP A 93 12.41 -9.93 55.09
C ASP A 93 11.07 -9.22 54.87
N ALA A 94 10.83 -8.80 53.63
CA ALA A 94 9.50 -8.47 53.18
C ALA A 94 8.70 -9.78 53.05
N PRO A 95 7.65 -10.03 53.85
CA PRO A 95 6.58 -10.87 53.34
C PRO A 95 6.00 -10.12 52.14
N ALA A 96 5.94 -10.79 51.00
CA ALA A 96 5.23 -10.34 49.82
C ALA A 96 3.76 -10.12 50.19
N GLN A 97 3.45 -8.92 50.70
CA GLN A 97 2.10 -8.45 50.90
C GLN A 97 1.60 -8.05 49.52
N LYS A 98 1.21 -9.08 48.76
CA LYS A 98 0.44 -8.94 47.53
C LYS A 98 -0.78 -8.11 47.89
N HIS A 99 -0.84 -6.88 47.38
CA HIS A 99 -2.03 -6.06 47.47
C HIS A 99 -3.15 -6.76 46.67
N PRO A 100 -4.19 -7.31 47.31
CA PRO A 100 -5.30 -7.96 46.60
C PRO A 100 -6.13 -6.97 45.78
N GLU A 101 -5.97 -5.66 46.04
CA GLU A 101 -6.67 -4.58 45.36
C GLU A 101 -6.26 -4.42 43.88
N SER A 102 -4.98 -4.68 43.53
CA SER A 102 -4.51 -4.56 42.15
C SER A 102 -4.86 -5.78 41.28
N GLU A 103 -5.05 -6.96 41.87
CA GLU A 103 -5.46 -8.16 41.12
C GLU A 103 -6.95 -8.06 40.71
N VAL A 104 -7.82 -7.52 41.57
CA VAL A 104 -9.25 -7.35 41.27
C VAL A 104 -9.51 -6.30 40.18
N LEU A 105 -8.77 -5.17 40.16
CA LEU A 105 -8.89 -4.20 39.06
C LEU A 105 -8.39 -4.78 37.74
N VAL A 106 -7.34 -5.60 37.76
CA VAL A 106 -6.81 -6.25 36.56
C VAL A 106 -7.80 -7.30 36.02
N GLU A 107 -8.45 -8.09 36.87
CA GLU A 107 -9.47 -9.06 36.43
C GLU A 107 -10.70 -8.37 35.82
N GLN A 108 -11.18 -7.27 36.41
CA GLN A 108 -12.31 -6.51 35.84
C GLN A 108 -11.96 -5.86 34.49
N ILE A 109 -10.75 -5.31 34.35
CA ILE A 109 -10.28 -4.74 33.07
C ILE A 109 -10.07 -5.83 32.02
N ILE A 110 -9.58 -7.01 32.39
CA ILE A 110 -9.42 -8.14 31.48
C ILE A 110 -10.77 -8.64 30.98
N GLU A 111 -11.77 -8.78 31.84
CA GLU A 111 -13.13 -9.20 31.45
C GLU A 111 -13.79 -8.18 30.52
N GLU A 112 -13.66 -6.88 30.84
CA GLU A 112 -14.19 -5.79 30.02
C GLU A 112 -13.53 -5.77 28.63
N LYS A 113 -12.20 -5.91 28.57
CA LYS A 113 -11.44 -5.96 27.31
C LYS A 113 -11.71 -7.24 26.52
N TRP A 114 -11.95 -8.37 27.20
CA TRP A 114 -12.33 -9.62 26.54
C TRP A 114 -13.72 -9.52 25.90
N HIS A 115 -14.68 -8.91 26.60
CA HIS A 115 -16.02 -8.68 26.06
C HIS A 115 -16.02 -7.70 24.88
N GLU A 116 -15.20 -6.65 24.94
CA GLU A 116 -14.99 -5.70 23.84
C GLU A 116 -14.36 -6.39 22.61
N LEU A 117 -13.35 -7.23 22.82
CA LEU A 117 -12.70 -8.02 21.77
C LEU A 117 -13.66 -9.04 21.14
N GLN A 118 -14.49 -9.72 21.94
CA GLN A 118 -15.51 -10.64 21.42
C GLN A 118 -16.54 -9.90 20.55
N LYS A 119 -16.92 -8.69 20.94
CA LYS A 119 -17.82 -7.84 20.15
C LYS A 119 -17.19 -7.41 18.83
N ASP A 120 -15.91 -7.05 18.83
CA ASP A 120 -15.19 -6.67 17.61
C ASP A 120 -14.92 -7.86 16.69
N LEU A 121 -14.74 -9.07 17.23
CA LEU A 121 -14.71 -10.31 16.43
C LEU A 121 -16.06 -10.58 15.75
N GLY A 122 -17.18 -10.27 16.40
CA GLY A 122 -18.51 -10.33 15.78
C GLY A 122 -18.60 -9.39 14.57
N LYS A 123 -18.17 -8.13 14.73
CA LYS A 123 -18.10 -7.15 13.63
C LYS A 123 -17.16 -7.57 12.51
N MET A 124 -16.05 -8.25 12.83
CA MET A 124 -15.12 -8.79 11.83
C MET A 124 -15.81 -9.84 10.95
N ASN A 125 -16.68 -10.66 11.53
CA ASN A 125 -17.45 -11.64 10.77
C ASN A 125 -18.48 -10.97 9.86
N GLU A 126 -19.18 -9.95 10.35
CA GLU A 126 -20.08 -9.13 9.52
C GLU A 126 -19.32 -8.43 8.37
N PHE A 127 -18.14 -7.87 8.65
CA PHE A 127 -17.28 -7.28 7.64
C PHE A 127 -16.81 -8.30 6.61
N LYS A 128 -16.48 -9.52 7.05
CA LYS A 128 -16.13 -10.63 6.17
C LYS A 128 -17.30 -10.99 5.24
N GLU A 129 -18.51 -11.15 5.77
CA GLU A 129 -19.70 -11.41 4.97
C GLU A 129 -19.98 -10.27 3.96
N LEU A 130 -19.85 -9.02 4.40
CA LEU A 130 -20.02 -7.85 3.52
C LEU A 130 -18.96 -7.81 2.41
N LEU A 131 -17.70 -8.11 2.74
CA LEU A 131 -16.62 -8.19 1.75
C LEU A 131 -16.86 -9.31 0.75
N THR A 132 -17.21 -10.52 1.19
CA THR A 132 -17.55 -11.63 0.31
C THR A 132 -18.66 -11.22 -0.65
N SER A 133 -19.75 -10.63 -0.15
CA SER A 133 -20.84 -10.14 -1.00
C SER A 133 -20.41 -9.05 -1.99
N ARG A 134 -19.51 -8.14 -1.60
CA ARG A 134 -18.97 -7.12 -2.51
C ARG A 134 -18.06 -7.71 -3.57
N VAL A 135 -17.27 -8.72 -3.21
CA VAL A 135 -16.43 -9.47 -4.16
C VAL A 135 -17.31 -10.22 -5.15
N ASP A 136 -18.35 -10.92 -4.70
CA ASP A 136 -19.29 -11.62 -5.59
C ASP A 136 -19.96 -10.64 -6.58
N LYS A 137 -20.39 -9.47 -6.11
CA LYS A 137 -20.97 -8.42 -6.97
C LYS A 137 -19.96 -7.86 -7.96
N LEU A 138 -18.69 -7.74 -7.56
CA LEU A 138 -17.62 -7.28 -8.43
C LEU A 138 -17.33 -8.31 -9.52
N GLU A 139 -17.25 -9.60 -9.15
CA GLU A 139 -17.10 -10.70 -10.10
C GLU A 139 -18.24 -10.74 -11.12
N GLN A 140 -19.48 -10.55 -10.65
CA GLN A 140 -20.63 -10.43 -11.53
C GLN A 140 -20.51 -9.22 -12.47
N SER A 141 -20.16 -8.04 -11.93
CA SER A 141 -20.01 -6.81 -12.74
C SER A 141 -18.91 -6.94 -13.78
N VAL A 142 -17.80 -7.63 -13.46
CA VAL A 142 -16.72 -7.92 -14.41
C VAL A 142 -17.19 -8.88 -15.50
N THR A 143 -18.01 -9.87 -15.14
CA THR A 143 -18.60 -10.82 -16.11
C THR A 143 -19.59 -10.13 -17.04
N ASP A 144 -20.42 -9.25 -16.51
CA ASP A 144 -21.38 -8.46 -17.28
C ASP A 144 -20.63 -7.49 -18.22
N LEU A 145 -19.60 -6.79 -17.71
CA LEU A 145 -18.75 -5.91 -18.52
C LEU A 145 -18.04 -6.67 -19.65
N LYS A 146 -17.57 -7.89 -19.39
CA LYS A 146 -16.99 -8.75 -20.42
C LYS A 146 -18.01 -9.08 -21.51
N THR A 147 -19.23 -9.41 -21.11
CA THR A 147 -20.33 -9.74 -22.04
C THR A 147 -20.71 -8.53 -22.89
N ASP A 148 -20.83 -7.35 -22.26
CA ASP A 148 -21.12 -6.09 -22.94
C ASP A 148 -20.00 -5.71 -23.92
N LEU A 149 -18.74 -5.87 -23.52
CA LEU A 149 -17.58 -5.62 -24.38
C LEU A 149 -17.55 -6.58 -25.58
N ASP A 150 -17.84 -7.86 -25.38
CA ASP A 150 -17.92 -8.84 -26.46
C ASP A 150 -19.08 -8.50 -27.43
N GLY A 151 -20.22 -8.02 -26.90
CA GLY A 151 -21.34 -7.52 -27.69
C GLY A 151 -20.98 -6.27 -28.50
N LEU A 152 -20.33 -5.30 -27.86
CA LEU A 152 -19.86 -4.07 -28.51
C LEU A 152 -18.81 -4.39 -29.59
N HIS A 153 -17.87 -5.28 -29.33
CA HIS A 153 -16.86 -5.68 -30.30
C HIS A 153 -17.51 -6.29 -31.56
N LYS A 154 -18.50 -7.18 -31.38
CA LYS A 154 -19.27 -7.74 -32.51
C LYS A 154 -20.03 -6.66 -33.27
N ALA A 155 -20.69 -5.74 -32.57
CA ALA A 155 -21.43 -4.64 -33.18
C ALA A 155 -20.51 -3.71 -33.99
N ILE A 156 -19.34 -3.37 -33.44
CA ILE A 156 -18.33 -2.53 -34.12
C ILE A 156 -17.81 -3.25 -35.37
N VAL A 157 -17.46 -4.53 -35.29
CA VAL A 157 -16.98 -5.29 -36.45
C VAL A 157 -18.06 -5.39 -37.54
N SER A 158 -19.32 -5.66 -37.17
CA SER A 158 -20.44 -5.65 -38.12
C SER A 158 -20.59 -4.29 -38.79
N ARG A 159 -20.54 -3.22 -38.00
CA ARG A 159 -20.72 -1.86 -38.49
C ARG A 159 -19.57 -1.46 -39.43
N ILE A 160 -18.33 -1.81 -39.11
CA ILE A 160 -17.17 -1.61 -39.99
C ILE A 160 -17.36 -2.36 -41.31
N GLY A 161 -17.82 -3.63 -41.27
CA GLY A 161 -18.11 -4.38 -42.49
C GLY A 161 -19.22 -3.75 -43.35
N GLU A 162 -20.28 -3.23 -42.72
CA GLU A 162 -21.32 -2.45 -43.41
C GLU A 162 -20.76 -1.18 -44.05
N TYR A 163 -19.87 -0.46 -43.34
CA TYR A 163 -19.21 0.74 -43.84
C TYR A 163 -18.31 0.42 -45.04
N ASP A 164 -17.49 -0.65 -44.98
CA ASP A 164 -16.63 -1.07 -46.07
C ASP A 164 -17.44 -1.40 -47.33
N LYS A 165 -18.54 -2.14 -47.16
CA LYS A 165 -19.47 -2.42 -48.26
C LYS A 165 -20.07 -1.14 -48.83
N THR A 166 -20.56 -0.25 -47.97
CA THR A 166 -21.12 1.04 -48.40
C THR A 166 -20.09 1.88 -49.14
N LEU A 167 -18.83 1.88 -48.69
CA LEU A 167 -17.74 2.61 -49.33
C LEU A 167 -17.40 2.03 -50.71
N LEU A 168 -17.42 0.70 -50.86
CA LEU A 168 -17.27 0.04 -52.15
C LEU A 168 -18.40 0.43 -53.11
N ASP A 169 -19.65 0.37 -52.66
CA ASP A 169 -20.82 0.73 -53.47
C ASP A 169 -20.73 2.21 -53.91
N VAL A 170 -20.46 3.13 -52.96
CA VAL A 170 -20.22 4.55 -53.26
C VAL A 170 -19.04 4.72 -54.24
N GLY A 171 -17.97 3.94 -54.11
CA GLY A 171 -16.85 3.95 -55.06
C GLY A 171 -17.28 3.56 -56.48
N THR A 172 -18.18 2.60 -56.63
CA THR A 172 -18.74 2.24 -57.94
C THR A 172 -19.64 3.32 -58.51
N GLU A 173 -20.49 3.94 -57.69
CA GLU A 173 -21.34 5.05 -58.10
C GLU A 173 -20.51 6.28 -58.50
N ILE A 174 -19.49 6.63 -57.72
CA ILE A 174 -18.56 7.72 -58.03
C ILE A 174 -17.88 7.45 -59.37
N LYS A 175 -17.48 6.21 -59.67
CA LYS A 175 -16.87 5.84 -60.95
C LYS A 175 -17.86 5.93 -62.11
N ALA A 176 -19.12 5.56 -61.88
CA ALA A 176 -20.17 5.76 -62.87
C ALA A 176 -20.40 7.25 -63.13
N MET A 177 -20.42 8.06 -62.07
CA MET A 177 -20.56 9.50 -62.13
C MET A 177 -19.38 10.15 -62.86
N GLU A 178 -18.14 9.72 -62.59
CA GLU A 178 -16.93 10.13 -63.33
C GLU A 178 -17.10 9.88 -64.84
N LYS A 179 -17.62 8.71 -65.21
CA LYS A 179 -17.89 8.36 -66.61
C LYS A 179 -18.97 9.24 -67.23
N VAL A 180 -20.02 9.58 -66.47
CA VAL A 180 -21.06 10.53 -66.91
C VAL A 180 -20.46 11.92 -67.10
N PHE A 181 -19.69 12.43 -66.15
CA PHE A 181 -19.00 13.72 -66.28
C PHE A 181 -18.07 13.75 -67.50
N THR A 182 -17.31 12.69 -67.73
CA THR A 182 -16.41 12.58 -68.89
C THR A 182 -17.17 12.66 -70.22
N LYS A 183 -18.42 12.19 -70.28
CA LYS A 183 -19.27 12.32 -71.47
C LYS A 183 -19.94 13.69 -71.57
N VAL A 184 -20.39 14.24 -70.44
CA VAL A 184 -21.16 15.49 -70.40
C VAL A 184 -20.26 16.72 -70.61
N LEU A 185 -19.00 16.70 -70.15
CA LEU A 185 -18.07 17.81 -70.32
C LEU A 185 -17.85 18.21 -71.81
N PRO A 186 -17.57 17.26 -72.73
CA PRO A 186 -17.52 17.52 -74.16
C PRO A 186 -18.84 18.07 -74.73
N ASP A 187 -19.98 17.46 -74.38
CA ASP A 187 -21.30 17.85 -74.89
C ASP A 187 -21.70 19.27 -74.46
N LEU A 188 -21.41 19.64 -73.21
CA LEU A 188 -21.59 21.02 -72.72
C LEU A 188 -20.66 21.98 -73.46
N THR A 189 -19.40 21.61 -73.66
CA THR A 189 -18.44 22.45 -74.40
C THR A 189 -18.89 22.66 -75.84
N SER A 190 -19.34 21.60 -76.52
CA SER A 190 -19.89 21.68 -77.88
C SER A 190 -21.15 22.55 -77.92
N SER A 191 -22.09 22.34 -76.99
CA SER A 191 -23.33 23.09 -76.89
C SER A 191 -23.07 24.59 -76.66
N VAL A 192 -22.12 24.95 -75.80
CA VAL A 192 -21.70 26.34 -75.57
C VAL A 192 -21.05 26.94 -76.82
N GLN A 193 -20.21 26.17 -77.53
CA GLN A 193 -19.62 26.61 -78.81
C GLN A 193 -20.68 26.84 -79.89
N GLU A 194 -21.67 25.96 -80.00
CA GLU A 194 -22.79 26.13 -80.93
C GLU A 194 -23.64 27.35 -80.58
N LEU A 195 -23.97 27.54 -79.31
CA LEU A 195 -24.71 28.70 -78.84
C LEU A 195 -23.96 30.00 -79.15
N SER A 196 -22.65 30.02 -78.90
CA SER A 196 -21.77 31.14 -79.27
C SER A 196 -21.79 31.42 -80.78
N ARG A 197 -21.74 30.37 -81.63
CA ARG A 197 -21.83 30.52 -83.09
C ARG A 197 -23.18 31.07 -83.53
N VAL A 198 -24.29 30.59 -82.96
CA VAL A 198 -25.64 31.08 -83.27
C VAL A 198 -25.78 32.55 -82.88
N THR A 199 -25.34 32.94 -81.68
CA THR A 199 -25.35 34.34 -81.24
C THR A 199 -24.51 35.23 -82.15
N ASN A 200 -23.30 34.80 -82.54
CA ASN A 200 -22.46 35.57 -83.47
C ASN A 200 -23.10 35.73 -84.86
N LYS A 201 -23.74 34.68 -85.39
CA LYS A 201 -24.50 34.75 -86.65
C LYS A 201 -25.67 35.71 -86.57
N MET A 202 -26.39 35.74 -85.44
CA MET A 202 -27.49 36.69 -85.21
C MET A 202 -27.00 38.13 -85.05
N LYS A 203 -25.80 38.35 -84.49
CA LYS A 203 -25.22 39.67 -84.29
C LYS A 203 -24.59 40.27 -85.56
N GLY A 204 -24.27 39.44 -86.56
CA GLY A 204 -23.67 39.86 -87.83
C GLY A 204 -24.68 40.17 -88.95
N LYS A 205 -25.98 40.09 -88.68
CA LYS A 205 -27.08 40.52 -89.55
C LYS A 205 -27.72 41.78 -88.96
#